data_AF-A0A966R683-F1
#
_entry.id   AF-A0A966R683-F1
#
_cell.length_a   1.000
_cell.length_b   1.000
_cell.length_c   1.000
_cell.angle_alpha   90.00
_cell.angle_beta   90.00
_cell.angle_gamma   90.00
#
_symmetry.space_group_name_H-M   'P 1'
#
loop_
_entity.id
_entity.type
_entity.pdbx_description
1 polymer ?
#
loop_
_entity_poly.entity_id
_entity_poly.type
_entity_poly.pdbx_seq_one_letter_code
_entity_poly.pdbx_strand_id
1 'polypeptide(L)' 'MQTKLSQVKAAFDAGNFAKAIRIASKFRDLGTQRNAILDANLAITNPRWTRGIGKDIEQTIANGVEALRIRYGF' A
#
# COMPACT_ATOMS: atom_id res chain seq x y z
N MET A 1 -21.64 7.75 5.84
CA MET A 1 -20.53 7.56 6.81
C MET A 1 -19.30 7.11 6.02
N GLN A 2 -18.25 7.92 5.91
CA GLN A 2 -17.04 7.50 5.19
C GLN A 2 -16.23 6.54 6.07
N THR A 3 -16.13 5.28 5.67
CA THR A 3 -15.23 4.35 6.34
C THR A 3 -13.80 4.56 5.82
N LYS A 4 -12.79 4.25 6.65
CA LYS A 4 -11.39 4.28 6.21
C LYS A 4 -11.17 3.38 4.97
N LEU A 5 -11.96 2.31 4.83
CA LEU A 5 -11.95 1.41 3.68
C LEU A 5 -12.50 2.11 2.42
N SER A 6 -13.58 2.87 2.55
CA SER A 6 -14.11 3.72 1.47
C SER A 6 -13.08 4.77 1.02
N GLN A 7 -12.27 5.32 1.94
CA GLN A 7 -11.19 6.25 1.58
C GLN A 7 -10.04 5.58 0.83
N VAL A 8 -9.71 4.33 1.18
CA VAL A 8 -8.71 3.53 0.46
C VAL A 8 -9.22 3.22 -0.95
N LYS A 9 -10.49 2.80 -1.08
CA LYS A 9 -11.13 2.56 -2.38
C LYS A 9 -11.12 3.81 -3.24
N ALA A 10 -11.53 4.96 -2.69
CA ALA A 10 -11.52 6.22 -3.44
C ALA A 10 -10.11 6.66 -3.86
N ALA A 11 -9.10 6.44 -3.01
CA ALA A 11 -7.71 6.72 -3.36
C ALA A 11 -7.18 5.76 -4.44
N PHE A 12 -7.58 4.49 -4.40
CA PHE A 12 -7.24 3.48 -5.40
C PHE A 12 -7.89 3.78 -6.76
N ASP A 13 -9.17 4.12 -6.76
CA ASP A 13 -9.96 4.47 -7.96
C ASP A 13 -9.46 5.77 -8.61
N ALA A 14 -9.02 6.74 -7.80
CA ALA A 14 -8.36 7.96 -8.27
C ALA A 14 -6.93 7.75 -8.79
N GLY A 15 -6.44 6.49 -8.86
CA GLY A 15 -5.06 6.16 -9.28
C GLY A 15 -3.99 6.59 -8.27
N ASN A 16 -4.39 7.03 -7.08
CA ASN A 16 -3.50 7.60 -6.06
C ASN A 16 -3.05 6.51 -5.07
N PHE A 17 -2.33 5.52 -5.62
CA PHE A 17 -1.89 4.31 -4.90
C PHE A 17 -1.07 4.61 -3.65
N ALA A 18 -0.23 5.64 -3.67
CA ALA A 18 0.57 6.04 -2.51
C ALA A 18 -0.30 6.44 -1.31
N LYS A 19 -1.40 7.15 -1.58
CA LYS A 19 -2.37 7.54 -0.57
C LYS A 19 -3.17 6.33 -0.07
N ALA A 20 -3.58 5.44 -0.98
CA ALA A 20 -4.27 4.20 -0.62
C ALA A 20 -3.43 3.34 0.34
N ILE A 21 -2.14 3.13 0.02
CA ILE A 21 -1.18 2.38 0.83
C ILE A 21 -0.95 3.04 2.20
N ARG A 22 -0.81 4.37 2.25
CA ARG A 22 -0.66 5.12 3.52
C ARG A 22 -1.86 5.02 4.44
N ILE A 23 -3.07 4.99 3.89
CA ILE A 23 -4.28 4.79 4.68
C ILE A 23 -4.35 3.33 5.13
N ALA A 24 -4.03 2.41 4.21
CA ALA A 24 -4.07 0.98 4.48
C ALA A 24 -3.09 0.53 5.56
N SER A 25 -1.88 1.10 5.60
CA SER A 25 -0.86 0.79 6.62
C SER A 25 -1.30 1.15 8.05
N LYS A 26 -2.33 1.98 8.21
CA LYS A 26 -2.90 2.37 9.52
C LYS A 26 -4.01 1.43 9.99
N PHE A 27 -4.45 0.45 9.20
CA PHE A 27 -5.39 -0.56 9.70
C PHE A 27 -4.71 -1.45 10.73
N ARG A 28 -5.49 -1.89 11.73
CA ARG A 28 -5.00 -2.79 12.77
C ARG A 28 -4.90 -4.24 12.28
N ASP A 29 -5.75 -4.61 11.31
CA ASP A 29 -5.83 -5.95 10.73
C ASP A 29 -5.59 -5.94 9.22
N LEU A 30 -4.33 -6.03 8.81
CA LEU A 30 -3.95 -6.25 7.41
C LEU A 30 -3.80 -7.75 7.07
N GLY A 31 -3.80 -8.62 8.08
CA GLY A 31 -3.63 -10.07 7.90
C GLY A 31 -2.33 -10.44 7.17
N THR A 32 -2.40 -11.45 6.31
CA THR A 32 -1.27 -12.03 5.56
C THR A 32 -0.59 -11.04 4.60
N GLN A 33 -1.30 -10.00 4.18
CA GLN A 33 -0.83 -8.98 3.23
C GLN A 33 -0.18 -7.76 3.90
N ARG A 34 -0.09 -7.78 5.23
CA ARG A 34 0.52 -6.69 6.02
C ARG A 34 1.93 -6.35 5.54
N ASN A 35 2.78 -7.34 5.31
CA ASN A 35 4.17 -7.10 4.96
C ASN A 35 4.29 -6.39 3.60
N ALA A 36 3.52 -6.81 2.59
CA ALA A 36 3.54 -6.16 1.27
C ALA A 36 3.08 -4.69 1.34
N ILE A 37 2.03 -4.39 2.11
CA ILE A 37 1.52 -3.02 2.27
C ILE A 37 2.50 -2.15 3.06
N LEU A 38 3.14 -2.71 4.10
CA LEU A 38 4.15 -1.99 4.88
C LEU A 38 5.43 -1.74 4.08
N ASP A 39 5.91 -2.74 3.32
CA ASP A 39 7.06 -2.59 2.42
C ASP A 39 6.78 -1.53 1.36
N ALA A 40 5.59 -1.53 0.76
CA ALA A 40 5.20 -0.50 -0.20
C ALA A 40 5.14 0.90 0.44
N ASN A 41 4.57 1.02 1.65
CA ASN A 41 4.56 2.28 2.39
C ASN A 41 5.96 2.78 2.74
N LEU A 42 6.88 1.86 3.06
CA LEU A 42 8.27 2.14 3.33
C LEU A 42 9.01 2.58 2.06
N ALA A 43 8.73 1.95 0.92
CA ALA A 43 9.26 2.36 -0.38
C ALA A 43 8.82 3.77 -0.77
N ILE A 44 7.55 4.12 -0.51
CA ILE A 44 7.01 5.46 -0.73
C ILE A 44 7.62 6.50 0.22
N THR A 45 7.78 6.15 1.49
CA THR A 45 8.24 7.11 2.51
C THR A 45 9.76 7.27 2.51
N ASN A 46 10.50 6.19 2.24
CA ASN A 46 11.95 6.17 2.18
C ASN A 46 12.46 5.33 0.99
N PRO A 47 12.45 5.91 -0.22
CA PRO A 47 12.93 5.24 -1.43
C PRO A 47 14.44 4.92 -1.36
N ARG A 48 15.23 5.66 -0.58
CA ARG A 48 16.68 5.44 -0.45
C ARG A 48 16.98 4.15 0.30
N TRP A 49 16.19 3.84 1.34
CA TRP A 49 16.34 2.61 2.10
C TRP A 49 15.98 1.37 1.28
N THR A 50 14.86 1.43 0.55
CA THR A 50 14.42 0.31 -0.33
C THR A 50 15.42 0.04 -1.45
N ARG A 51 15.95 1.09 -2.08
CA ARG A 51 17.04 0.95 -3.05
C ARG A 51 18.34 0.42 -2.39
N GLY A 52 18.62 0.82 -1.16
CA GLY A 52 19.80 0.39 -0.39
C GLY A 52 19.81 -1.10 -0.04
N ILE A 53 18.64 -1.72 0.13
CA ILE A 53 18.51 -3.17 0.32
C ILE A 53 18.41 -3.94 -1.01
N GLY A 54 18.61 -3.27 -2.15
CA GLY A 54 18.55 -3.87 -3.48
C GLY A 54 17.14 -4.19 -3.98
N LYS A 55 16.09 -3.61 -3.38
CA LYS A 55 14.70 -3.76 -3.86
C LYS A 55 14.34 -2.63 -4.82
N ASP A 56 13.63 -2.98 -5.89
CA ASP A 56 13.01 -2.01 -6.79
C ASP A 56 11.81 -1.34 -6.11
N ILE A 57 11.86 -0.02 -6.03
CA ILE A 57 10.82 0.81 -5.39
C ILE A 57 9.49 0.60 -6.12
N GLU A 58 9.51 0.63 -7.45
CA GLU A 58 8.31 0.48 -8.28
C GLU A 58 7.68 -0.91 -8.14
N GLN A 59 8.48 -1.99 -8.17
CA GLN A 59 7.97 -3.34 -7.91
C GLN A 59 7.40 -3.46 -6.48
N THR A 60 8.07 -2.88 -5.50
CA THR A 60 7.61 -2.94 -4.10
C THR A 60 6.25 -2.23 -3.95
N ILE A 61 6.07 -1.10 -4.63
CA ILE A 61 4.78 -0.40 -4.67
C ILE A 61 3.73 -1.23 -5.41
N ALA A 62 4.05 -1.79 -6.57
CA ALA A 62 3.15 -2.63 -7.35
C ALA A 62 2.65 -3.84 -6.54
N ASN A 63 3.55 -4.52 -5.82
CA ASN A 63 3.21 -5.63 -4.91
C ASN A 63 2.27 -5.18 -3.79
N GLY A 64 2.46 -3.97 -3.25
CA GLY A 64 1.54 -3.39 -2.26
C GLY A 64 0.16 -3.08 -2.83
N VAL A 65 0.09 -2.59 -4.07
CA VAL A 65 -1.16 -2.32 -4.79
C VAL A 65 -1.91 -3.62 -5.06
N GLU A 66 -1.21 -4.66 -5.52
CA GLU A 66 -1.79 -5.98 -5.74
C GLU A 66 -2.29 -6.61 -4.44
N ALA A 67 -1.53 -6.46 -3.35
CA ALA A 67 -1.97 -6.90 -2.03
C ALA A 67 -3.25 -6.19 -1.57
N LEU A 68 -3.38 -4.88 -1.81
CA LEU A 68 -4.62 -4.14 -1.56
C LEU A 68 -5.77 -4.67 -2.42
N ARG A 69 -5.49 -4.95 -3.68
CA ARG A 69 -6.46 -5.48 -4.64
C ARG A 69 -7.01 -6.83 -4.18
N ILE A 70 -6.13 -7.76 -3.84
CA ILE A 70 -6.51 -9.10 -3.36
C ILE A 70 -7.25 -8.99 -2.01
N ARG A 71 -6.81 -8.09 -1.10
CA ARG A 71 -7.44 -7.95 0.23
C ARG A 71 -8.88 -7.45 0.16
N TYR A 72 -9.07 -6.38 -0.61
CA TYR A 72 -10.31 -5.60 -0.60
C TYR A 72 -11.17 -5.83 -1.85
N GLY A 73 -10.68 -6.60 -2.82
CA GLY A 73 -11.41 -6.97 -4.03
C GLY A 73 -11.61 -5.82 -5.02
N PHE A 74 -10.64 -4.89 -5.11
CA PHE A 74 -10.70 -3.78 -6.06
C PHE A 74 -10.40 -4.21 -7.51
#